data_AF-A0A939DHW3-F1
#
_entry.id   AF-A0A939DHW3-F1
#
_cell.length_a   1.000
_cell.length_b   1.000
_cell.length_c   1.000
_cell.angle_alpha   90.00
_cell.angle_beta   90.00
_cell.angle_gamma   90.00
#
_symmetry.space_group_name_H-M   'P 1'
#
loop_
_entity.id
_entity.type
_entity.pdbx_description
1 polymer ?
#
loop_
_entity_poly.entity_id
_entity_poly.type
_entity_poly.pdbx_seq_one_letter_code
_entity_poly.pdbx_strand_id
1 'polypeptide(L)'
;MRKSLASLTATIALAGIHHSASYADIAEVETEDGEVITFEYEGDLLRINPTGNEQGYMLMRDGKMYVVTQNDGQPMVLDMSSAFKMFGAMAGSTAPSTVESQVLSLQATGKSETLGGIQGEVYALRYIDHNGKEQSADMVLSKDPLARGFRDAIQSMAVNMAKSLDKDSFKDELEAGEQMQAKLQDLNMGVLRYGSDMRIRSIEDTNVAAERFALPAEPTDLGSMLSEAFGGGQGGESGDDNSTGGILGSIFGGGQNQDQGQDQGDDGEQGQKSAAEAVGEAFGKLFGN
;
A
#
# COMPACT_ATOMS: atom_id res chain seq x y z
N MET A 1 -36.51 31.67 70.11
CA MET A 1 -35.83 30.39 69.85
C MET A 1 -36.45 29.78 68.60
N ARG A 2 -35.75 29.84 67.45
CA ARG A 2 -35.23 28.69 66.65
C ARG A 2 -36.31 27.64 66.33
N LYS A 3 -36.60 27.32 65.06
CA LYS A 3 -35.69 26.72 64.08
C LYS A 3 -36.13 27.02 62.64
N SER A 4 -35.18 27.43 61.81
CA SER A 4 -35.28 27.48 60.34
C SER A 4 -34.98 26.09 59.77
N LEU A 5 -35.83 25.57 58.89
CA LEU A 5 -35.53 24.41 58.04
C LEU A 5 -34.86 24.91 56.76
N ALA A 6 -33.60 24.54 56.57
CA ALA A 6 -32.90 24.70 55.30
C ALA A 6 -33.26 23.51 54.39
N SER A 7 -33.86 23.81 53.24
CA SER A 7 -34.15 22.83 52.18
C SER A 7 -32.90 22.68 51.30
N LEU A 8 -32.33 21.48 51.28
CA LEU A 8 -31.19 21.12 50.45
C LEU A 8 -31.70 20.80 49.03
N THR A 9 -31.39 21.64 48.06
CA THR A 9 -31.70 21.38 46.64
C THR A 9 -30.46 20.75 46.00
N ALA A 10 -30.53 19.47 45.66
CA ALA A 10 -29.48 18.76 44.94
C ALA A 10 -29.65 18.99 43.43
N THR A 11 -28.75 19.77 42.84
CA THR A 11 -28.65 19.96 41.39
C THR A 11 -27.86 18.80 40.80
N ILE A 12 -28.53 17.90 40.07
CA ILE A 12 -27.89 16.86 39.27
C ILE A 12 -27.38 17.52 37.97
N ALA A 13 -26.07 17.60 37.81
CA ALA A 13 -25.43 18.00 36.55
C ALA A 13 -25.45 16.80 35.59
N LEU A 14 -26.24 16.89 34.51
CA LEU A 14 -26.18 15.97 33.38
C LEU A 14 -24.91 16.29 32.57
N ALA A 15 -23.86 15.49 32.72
CA ALA A 15 -22.74 15.50 31.80
C ALA A 15 -23.17 14.80 30.51
N GLY A 16 -23.43 15.57 29.46
CA GLY A 16 -23.65 15.03 28.11
C GLY A 16 -22.38 14.36 27.62
N ILE A 17 -22.38 13.03 27.50
CA ILE A 17 -21.35 12.30 26.79
C ILE A 17 -21.58 12.57 25.31
N HIS A 18 -20.88 13.57 24.77
CA HIS A 18 -20.73 13.73 23.33
C HIS A 18 -19.88 12.55 22.84
N HIS A 19 -20.52 11.47 22.40
CA HIS A 19 -19.86 10.53 21.50
C HIS A 19 -19.68 11.30 20.19
N SER A 20 -18.48 11.81 19.95
CA SER A 20 -18.08 12.14 18.58
C SER A 20 -18.23 10.84 17.80
N ALA A 21 -19.26 10.75 16.97
CA ALA A 21 -19.30 9.73 15.94
C ALA A 21 -18.02 9.94 15.14
N SER A 22 -17.12 8.97 15.19
CA SER A 22 -15.96 8.95 14.34
C SER A 22 -16.48 8.60 12.95
N TYR A 23 -16.28 9.49 11.98
CA TYR A 23 -16.76 9.33 10.62
C TYR A 23 -15.61 8.76 9.80
N ALA A 24 -15.92 7.68 9.10
CA ALA A 24 -15.00 6.98 8.23
C ALA A 24 -15.48 7.16 6.80
N ASP A 25 -14.63 7.73 5.95
CA ASP A 25 -14.98 8.10 4.58
C ASP A 25 -14.72 6.94 3.61
N ILE A 26 -15.32 7.02 2.42
CA ILE A 26 -15.06 6.09 1.32
C ILE A 26 -14.58 6.86 0.09
N ALA A 27 -13.48 6.42 -0.51
CA ALA A 27 -13.02 6.90 -1.82
C ALA A 27 -12.98 5.75 -2.83
N GLU A 28 -13.55 5.95 -4.02
CA GLU A 28 -13.33 5.08 -5.17
C GLU A 28 -12.30 5.70 -6.10
N VAL A 29 -11.26 4.93 -6.39
CA VAL A 29 -10.16 5.30 -7.30
C VAL A 29 -10.23 4.40 -8.51
N GLU A 30 -10.20 4.97 -9.71
CA GLU A 30 -10.08 4.26 -10.97
C GLU A 30 -8.62 4.29 -11.44
N THR A 31 -8.08 3.14 -11.82
CA THR A 31 -6.73 3.01 -12.41
C THR A 31 -6.77 3.23 -13.93
N GLU A 32 -5.60 3.30 -14.58
CA GLU A 32 -5.50 3.43 -16.04
C GLU A 32 -6.22 2.27 -16.77
N ASP A 33 -6.14 1.06 -16.23
CA ASP A 33 -6.80 -0.13 -16.77
C ASP A 33 -8.34 -0.13 -16.56
N GLY A 34 -8.87 0.89 -15.89
CA GLY A 34 -10.29 1.02 -15.56
C GLY A 34 -10.73 0.17 -14.37
N GLU A 35 -9.79 -0.43 -13.64
CA GLU A 35 -10.10 -1.11 -12.38
C GLU A 35 -10.46 -0.08 -11.32
N VAL A 36 -11.44 -0.42 -10.48
CA VAL A 36 -11.84 0.45 -9.37
C VAL A 36 -11.30 -0.13 -8.07
N ILE A 37 -10.70 0.70 -7.23
CA ILE A 37 -10.24 0.34 -5.90
C ILE A 37 -11.02 1.19 -4.90
N THR A 38 -11.65 0.53 -3.94
CA THR A 38 -12.40 1.20 -2.87
C THR A 38 -11.55 1.30 -1.61
N PHE A 39 -11.32 2.53 -1.17
CA PHE A 39 -10.63 2.85 0.07
C PHE A 39 -11.66 3.28 1.12
N GLU A 40 -11.66 2.62 2.26
CA GLU A 40 -12.41 3.04 3.45
C GLU A 40 -11.39 3.51 4.48
N TYR A 41 -11.57 4.69 5.07
CA TYR A 41 -10.54 5.25 5.95
C TYR A 41 -11.09 6.05 7.13
N GLU A 42 -10.41 5.96 8.25
CA GLU A 42 -10.71 6.66 9.50
C GLU A 42 -9.43 6.91 10.30
N GLY A 43 -8.91 8.13 10.27
CA GLY A 43 -7.63 8.44 10.92
C GLY A 43 -6.50 7.56 10.37
N ASP A 44 -5.93 6.70 11.21
CA ASP A 44 -4.86 5.75 10.83
C ASP A 44 -5.38 4.38 10.37
N LEU A 45 -6.70 4.18 10.39
CA LEU A 45 -7.35 2.98 9.86
C LEU A 45 -7.59 3.16 8.36
N LEU A 46 -7.17 2.17 7.57
CA LEU A 46 -7.39 2.16 6.13
C LEU A 46 -7.71 0.73 5.70
N ARG A 47 -8.78 0.55 4.94
CA ARG A 47 -9.13 -0.70 4.30
C ARG A 47 -9.17 -0.49 2.79
N ILE A 48 -8.48 -1.34 2.06
CA ILE A 48 -8.37 -1.27 0.60
C ILE A 48 -9.04 -2.52 0.03
N ASN A 49 -10.09 -2.31 -0.76
CA ASN A 49 -10.86 -3.35 -1.41
C ASN A 49 -10.63 -3.23 -2.93
N PRO A 50 -9.79 -4.07 -3.53
CA PRO A 50 -9.66 -4.12 -4.99
C PRO A 50 -10.95 -4.68 -5.61
N THR A 51 -11.52 -4.02 -6.62
CA THR A 51 -12.70 -4.54 -7.32
C THR A 51 -12.36 -5.81 -8.08
N GLY A 52 -13.30 -6.75 -8.13
CA GLY A 52 -13.16 -8.00 -8.91
C GLY A 52 -12.49 -9.16 -8.15
N ASN A 53 -11.89 -8.90 -6.98
CA ASN A 53 -11.37 -9.95 -6.11
C ASN A 53 -12.31 -10.18 -4.91
N GLU A 54 -13.13 -11.22 -5.00
CA GLU A 54 -13.86 -11.77 -3.82
C GLU A 54 -12.92 -12.46 -2.80
N GLN A 55 -11.61 -12.45 -3.07
CA GLN A 55 -10.61 -13.30 -2.43
C GLN A 55 -9.81 -12.59 -1.33
N GLY A 56 -10.00 -11.29 -1.12
CA GLY A 56 -9.38 -10.59 0.00
C GLY A 56 -9.44 -9.07 -0.02
N TYR A 57 -8.96 -8.46 1.06
CA TYR A 57 -8.80 -7.02 1.24
C TYR A 57 -7.53 -6.73 2.04
N MET A 58 -6.99 -5.53 1.90
CA MET A 58 -5.89 -5.06 2.73
C MET A 58 -6.42 -4.19 3.86
N LEU A 59 -5.77 -4.26 5.03
CA LEU A 59 -6.12 -3.49 6.20
C LEU A 59 -4.87 -2.91 6.85
N MET A 60 -4.83 -1.59 7.00
CA MET A 60 -3.91 -0.86 7.85
C MET A 60 -4.59 -0.59 9.19
N ARG A 61 -3.96 -1.03 10.28
CA ARG A 61 -4.36 -0.71 11.65
C ARG A 61 -3.19 -0.89 12.59
N ASP A 62 -3.18 -0.15 13.70
CA ASP A 62 -2.14 -0.27 14.73
C ASP A 62 -0.70 -0.11 14.16
N GLY A 63 -0.56 0.69 13.08
CA GLY A 63 0.70 0.91 12.37
C GLY A 63 1.21 -0.30 11.56
N LYS A 64 0.37 -1.32 11.36
CA LYS A 64 0.70 -2.55 10.64
C LYS A 64 -0.22 -2.77 9.44
N MET A 65 0.32 -3.42 8.42
CA MET A 65 -0.42 -3.80 7.22
C MET A 65 -0.74 -5.28 7.26
N TYR A 66 -2.01 -5.60 7.05
CA TYR A 66 -2.53 -6.95 7.01
C TYR A 66 -3.17 -7.23 5.65
N VAL A 67 -3.03 -8.47 5.18
CA VAL A 67 -3.85 -8.99 4.08
C VAL A 67 -4.86 -9.95 4.69
N VAL A 68 -6.13 -9.71 4.43
CA VAL A 68 -7.21 -10.62 4.79
C VAL A 68 -7.64 -11.36 3.54
N THR A 69 -7.58 -12.68 3.58
CA THR A 69 -8.00 -13.56 2.49
C THR A 69 -8.90 -14.67 3.03
N GLN A 70 -9.55 -15.41 2.14
CA GLN A 70 -10.39 -16.55 2.49
C GLN A 70 -9.66 -17.83 2.09
N ASN A 71 -9.47 -18.75 3.03
CA ASN A 71 -8.95 -20.09 2.76
C ASN A 71 -9.95 -21.13 3.26
N ASP A 72 -10.43 -21.99 2.36
CA ASP A 72 -11.48 -22.98 2.65
C ASP A 72 -12.72 -22.39 3.35
N GLY A 73 -13.09 -21.15 2.99
CA GLY A 73 -14.22 -20.43 3.59
C GLY A 73 -13.98 -19.89 5.00
N GLN A 74 -12.76 -20.03 5.55
CA GLN A 74 -12.34 -19.40 6.79
C GLN A 74 -11.48 -18.17 6.49
N PRO A 75 -11.66 -17.06 7.23
CA PRO A 75 -10.80 -15.89 7.09
C PRO A 75 -9.40 -16.20 7.60
N MET A 76 -8.40 -15.86 6.78
CA MET A 76 -7.00 -15.87 7.15
C MET A 76 -6.48 -14.44 7.14
N VAL A 77 -5.74 -14.08 8.19
CA VAL A 77 -5.11 -12.77 8.33
C VAL A 77 -3.61 -12.96 8.28
N LEU A 78 -2.95 -12.31 7.33
CA LEU A 78 -1.50 -12.35 7.17
C LEU A 78 -0.91 -10.99 7.58
N ASP A 79 0.04 -10.98 8.51
CA ASP A 79 0.82 -9.79 8.88
C ASP A 79 1.92 -9.56 7.84
N MET A 80 1.81 -8.50 7.04
CA MET A 80 2.80 -8.13 6.01
C MET A 80 4.00 -7.38 6.59
N SER A 81 3.86 -6.80 7.78
CA SER A 81 4.93 -6.01 8.39
C SER A 81 6.17 -6.85 8.70
N SER A 82 6.01 -8.15 8.99
CA SER A 82 7.17 -9.03 9.19
C SER A 82 7.87 -9.38 7.88
N ALA A 83 7.11 -9.59 6.80
CA ALA A 83 7.68 -9.79 5.47
C ALA A 83 8.45 -8.56 5.01
N PHE A 84 7.91 -7.34 5.17
CA PHE A 84 8.61 -6.11 4.81
C PHE A 84 9.92 -5.91 5.59
N LYS A 85 9.95 -6.24 6.89
CA LYS A 85 11.20 -6.20 7.69
C LYS A 85 12.24 -7.17 7.16
N MET A 86 11.82 -8.39 6.83
CA MET A 86 12.69 -9.41 6.27
C MET A 86 13.26 -8.98 4.91
N PHE A 87 12.41 -8.48 4.02
CA PHE A 87 12.84 -7.95 2.72
C PHE A 87 13.75 -6.74 2.87
N GLY A 88 13.45 -5.81 3.79
CA GLY A 88 14.30 -4.66 4.04
C GLY A 88 15.69 -5.04 4.52
N ALA A 89 15.78 -6.02 5.43
CA ALA A 89 17.07 -6.55 5.89
C ALA A 89 17.89 -7.22 4.77
N MET A 90 17.23 -7.85 3.79
CA MET A 90 17.91 -8.43 2.61
C MET A 90 18.30 -7.37 1.58
N ALA A 91 17.44 -6.40 1.30
CA ALA A 91 17.68 -5.34 0.30
C ALA A 91 18.87 -4.44 0.67
N GLY A 92 19.06 -4.15 1.96
CA GLY A 92 20.22 -3.41 2.46
C GLY A 92 21.58 -4.05 2.17
N SER A 93 21.62 -5.33 1.78
CA SER A 93 22.85 -6.04 1.45
C SER A 93 23.22 -6.04 -0.04
N THR A 94 22.32 -5.60 -0.94
CA THR A 94 22.50 -5.79 -2.39
C THR A 94 22.03 -4.65 -3.29
N ALA A 95 21.41 -3.58 -2.77
CA ALA A 95 20.88 -2.50 -3.61
C ALA A 95 21.99 -1.65 -4.26
N PRO A 96 22.07 -1.58 -5.60
CA PRO A 96 22.78 -0.51 -6.29
C PRO A 96 22.07 0.82 -6.02
N SER A 97 22.82 1.91 -5.99
CA SER A 97 22.28 3.27 -5.90
C SER A 97 21.37 3.55 -7.11
N THR A 98 20.05 3.46 -6.92
CA THR A 98 19.05 3.92 -7.89
C THR A 98 19.12 5.44 -8.00
N VAL A 99 18.96 5.96 -9.22
CA VAL A 99 18.87 7.41 -9.42
C VAL A 99 17.56 7.90 -8.79
N GLU A 100 17.68 8.87 -7.88
CA GLU A 100 16.57 9.44 -7.13
C GLU A 100 15.50 10.03 -8.06
N SER A 101 14.23 9.67 -7.84
CA SER A 101 13.13 10.39 -8.48
C SER A 101 13.00 11.77 -7.84
N GLN A 102 13.15 12.84 -8.63
CA GLN A 102 13.19 14.22 -8.10
C GLN A 102 12.07 15.08 -8.68
N VAL A 103 11.28 15.73 -7.82
CA VAL A 103 10.29 16.72 -8.26
C VAL A 103 10.97 18.03 -8.65
N LEU A 104 10.94 18.37 -9.93
CA LEU A 104 11.52 19.60 -10.48
C LEU A 104 10.59 20.80 -10.29
N SER A 105 9.30 20.64 -10.61
CA SER A 105 8.33 21.74 -10.49
C SER A 105 6.90 21.23 -10.41
N LEU A 106 6.04 21.96 -9.69
CA LEU A 106 4.59 21.79 -9.68
C LEU A 106 3.95 23.16 -9.91
N GLN A 107 3.29 23.35 -11.06
CA GLN A 107 2.80 24.66 -11.50
C GLN A 107 1.32 24.60 -11.87
N ALA A 108 0.54 25.56 -11.36
CA ALA A 108 -0.86 25.71 -11.74
C ALA A 108 -0.95 26.08 -13.23
N THR A 109 -1.79 25.36 -13.98
CA THR A 109 -2.00 25.61 -15.42
C THR A 109 -3.10 26.65 -15.67
N GLY A 110 -3.86 27.02 -14.63
CA GLY A 110 -5.04 27.88 -14.72
C GLY A 110 -6.30 27.16 -15.24
N LYS A 111 -6.21 25.86 -15.54
CA LYS A 111 -7.37 25.03 -15.91
C LYS A 111 -8.01 24.40 -14.68
N SER A 112 -9.27 24.02 -14.80
CA SER A 112 -10.02 23.33 -13.75
C SER A 112 -10.70 22.08 -14.31
N GLU A 113 -10.81 21.04 -13.48
CA GLU A 113 -11.40 19.75 -13.80
C GLU A 113 -12.27 19.30 -12.62
N THR A 114 -13.39 18.62 -12.89
CA THR A 114 -14.29 18.12 -11.85
C THR A 114 -14.27 16.60 -11.85
N LEU A 115 -13.92 15.99 -10.71
CA LEU A 115 -13.77 14.55 -10.54
C LEU A 115 -14.54 14.12 -9.30
N GLY A 116 -15.39 13.09 -9.42
CA GLY A 116 -16.26 12.65 -8.33
C GLY A 116 -17.14 13.74 -7.73
N GLY A 117 -17.53 14.74 -8.52
CA GLY A 117 -18.30 15.90 -8.05
C GLY A 117 -17.46 16.98 -7.36
N ILE A 118 -16.15 16.77 -7.18
CA ILE A 118 -15.24 17.71 -6.52
C ILE A 118 -14.51 18.54 -7.59
N GLN A 119 -14.54 19.86 -7.42
CA GLN A 119 -13.78 20.78 -8.28
C GLN A 119 -12.29 20.75 -7.91
N GLY A 120 -11.44 20.53 -8.91
CA GLY A 120 -9.99 20.65 -8.80
C GLY A 120 -9.40 21.63 -9.81
N GLU A 121 -8.15 22.01 -9.55
CA GLU A 121 -7.27 22.81 -10.38
C GLU A 121 -6.21 21.89 -11.02
N VAL A 122 -5.92 22.09 -12.30
CA VAL A 122 -4.93 21.27 -13.01
C VAL A 122 -3.54 21.86 -12.84
N TYR A 123 -2.60 21.04 -12.38
CA TYR A 123 -1.20 21.36 -12.19
C TYR A 123 -0.33 20.53 -13.14
N ALA A 124 0.70 21.15 -13.71
CA ALA A 124 1.75 20.47 -14.43
C ALA A 124 2.87 20.10 -13.43
N LEU A 125 3.09 18.79 -13.24
CA LEU A 125 4.20 18.23 -12.51
C LEU A 125 5.33 17.93 -13.50
N ARG A 126 6.55 18.36 -13.18
CA ARG A 126 7.77 17.90 -13.85
C ARG A 126 8.67 17.22 -12.83
N TYR A 127 9.22 16.08 -13.18
CA TYR A 127 10.05 15.27 -12.31
C TYR A 127 11.13 14.54 -13.09
N ILE A 128 12.21 14.14 -12.43
CA ILE A 128 13.20 13.21 -12.96
C ILE A 128 12.77 11.80 -12.53
N ASP A 129 12.72 10.86 -13.48
CA ASP A 129 12.44 9.46 -13.20
C ASP A 129 13.69 8.70 -12.72
N HIS A 130 13.51 7.43 -12.35
CA HIS A 130 14.61 6.53 -11.93
C HIS A 130 15.67 6.28 -13.02
N ASN A 131 15.43 6.67 -14.27
CA ASN A 131 16.40 6.60 -15.36
C ASN A 131 17.14 7.93 -15.56
N GLY A 132 16.91 8.92 -14.69
CA GLY A 132 17.48 10.25 -14.80
C GLY A 132 16.85 11.10 -15.91
N LYS A 133 15.67 10.74 -16.44
CA LYS A 133 15.00 11.49 -17.50
C LYS A 133 13.94 12.41 -16.93
N GLU A 134 13.88 13.64 -17.46
CA GLU A 134 12.78 14.56 -17.16
C GLU A 134 11.48 14.05 -17.80
N GLN A 135 10.48 13.88 -16.95
CA GLN A 135 9.11 13.52 -17.28
C GLN A 135 8.16 14.65 -16.87
N SER A 136 6.97 14.64 -17.49
CA SER A 136 5.90 15.58 -17.15
C SER A 136 4.58 14.84 -17.03
N ALA A 137 3.82 15.16 -15.98
CA ALA A 137 2.49 14.61 -15.74
C ALA A 137 1.52 15.72 -15.33
N ASP A 138 0.25 15.57 -15.69
CA ASP A 138 -0.81 16.46 -15.21
C ASP A 138 -1.41 15.89 -13.93
N MET A 139 -1.55 16.73 -12.91
CA MET A 139 -2.23 16.43 -11.66
C MET A 139 -3.47 17.29 -11.51
N VAL A 140 -4.52 16.74 -10.90
CA VAL A 140 -5.68 17.52 -10.47
C VAL A 140 -5.67 17.61 -8.97
N LEU A 141 -5.57 18.82 -8.44
CA LEU A 141 -5.49 19.10 -7.01
C LEU A 141 -6.73 19.86 -6.54
N SER A 142 -7.19 19.59 -5.31
CA SER A 142 -8.35 20.29 -4.75
C SER A 142 -8.14 20.71 -3.31
N LYS A 143 -8.75 21.83 -2.93
CA LYS A 143 -8.84 22.31 -1.54
C LYS A 143 -10.01 21.71 -0.78
N ASP A 144 -10.84 20.91 -1.44
CA ASP A 144 -11.99 20.25 -0.85
C ASP A 144 -11.58 19.42 0.38
N PRO A 145 -12.30 19.51 1.52
CA PRO A 145 -12.01 18.71 2.71
C PRO A 145 -11.94 17.21 2.45
N LEU A 146 -12.78 16.65 1.57
CA LEU A 146 -12.81 15.23 1.26
C LEU A 146 -11.54 14.79 0.53
N ALA A 147 -11.11 15.57 -0.46
CA ALA A 147 -9.87 15.31 -1.18
C ALA A 147 -8.64 15.34 -0.23
N ARG A 148 -8.64 16.26 0.74
CA ARG A 148 -7.57 16.34 1.75
C ARG A 148 -7.62 15.18 2.73
N GLY A 149 -8.81 14.78 3.18
CA GLY A 149 -9.00 13.61 4.04
C GLY A 149 -8.43 12.35 3.39
N PHE A 150 -8.74 12.11 2.12
CA PHE A 150 -8.18 10.98 1.38
C PHE A 150 -6.65 11.06 1.24
N ARG A 151 -6.10 12.23 0.90
CA ARG A 151 -4.64 12.45 0.87
C ARG A 151 -4.00 12.08 2.22
N ASP A 152 -4.58 12.55 3.31
CA ASP A 152 -4.04 12.34 4.65
C ASP A 152 -4.07 10.85 5.04
N ALA A 153 -5.11 10.11 4.64
CA ALA A 153 -5.20 8.66 4.82
C ALA A 153 -4.10 7.89 4.05
N ILE A 154 -3.90 8.21 2.76
CA ILE A 154 -2.84 7.60 1.94
C ILE A 154 -1.46 7.97 2.50
N GLN A 155 -1.28 9.20 2.96
CA GLN A 155 -0.05 9.61 3.63
C GLN A 155 0.20 8.81 4.91
N SER A 156 -0.80 8.62 5.77
CA SER A 156 -0.63 7.83 7.00
C SER A 156 -0.21 6.40 6.67
N MET A 157 -0.82 5.79 5.64
CA MET A 157 -0.40 4.49 5.12
C MET A 157 1.08 4.48 4.71
N ALA A 158 1.51 5.43 3.87
CA ALA A 158 2.90 5.52 3.41
C ALA A 158 3.88 5.68 4.58
N VAL A 159 3.59 6.57 5.52
CA VAL A 159 4.43 6.80 6.71
C VAL A 159 4.51 5.54 7.59
N ASN A 160 3.39 4.84 7.79
CA ASN A 160 3.38 3.63 8.62
C ASN A 160 4.10 2.45 7.93
N MET A 161 4.00 2.35 6.61
CA MET A 161 4.79 1.39 5.83
C MET A 161 6.28 1.70 5.94
N ALA A 162 6.67 2.96 5.79
CA ALA A 162 8.06 3.38 5.88
C ALA A 162 8.68 3.15 7.27
N LYS A 163 7.91 3.30 8.36
CA LYS A 163 8.33 2.92 9.72
C LYS A 163 8.61 1.42 9.90
N SER A 164 8.01 0.58 9.06
CA SER A 164 8.18 -0.88 9.10
C SER A 164 9.42 -1.34 8.32
N LEU A 165 9.99 -0.48 7.47
CA LEU A 165 11.21 -0.73 6.70
C LEU A 165 12.45 -0.30 7.48
N ASP A 166 13.59 -0.92 7.18
CA ASP A 166 14.88 -0.48 7.72
C ASP A 166 15.30 0.83 7.05
N LYS A 167 15.41 1.89 7.85
CA LYS A 167 15.62 3.27 7.39
C LYS A 167 16.92 3.45 6.63
N ASP A 168 17.94 2.64 6.95
CA ASP A 168 19.25 2.78 6.32
C ASP A 168 19.26 2.26 4.88
N SER A 169 18.33 1.34 4.53
CA SER A 169 18.27 0.72 3.20
C SER A 169 17.37 1.48 2.22
N PHE A 170 16.46 2.32 2.72
CA PHE A 170 15.47 3.04 1.91
C PHE A 170 15.50 4.56 2.13
N LYS A 171 16.56 5.07 2.76
CA LYS A 171 16.67 6.47 3.18
C LYS A 171 16.39 7.44 2.03
N ASP A 172 16.98 7.18 0.87
CA ASP A 172 16.93 8.09 -0.27
C ASP A 172 15.53 8.08 -0.94
N GLU A 173 14.89 6.90 -1.02
CA GLU A 173 13.52 6.75 -1.53
C GLU A 173 12.48 7.41 -0.60
N LEU A 174 12.68 7.28 0.72
CA LEU A 174 11.88 7.98 1.72
C LEU A 174 12.02 9.50 1.57
N GLU A 175 13.25 10.01 1.44
CA GLU A 175 13.53 11.44 1.31
C GLU A 175 12.90 12.05 0.05
N ALA A 176 12.93 11.34 -1.09
CA ALA A 176 12.27 11.77 -2.33
C ALA A 176 10.74 11.87 -2.17
N GLY A 177 10.12 10.86 -1.57
CA GLY A 177 8.67 10.87 -1.28
C GLY A 177 8.27 11.99 -0.31
N GLU A 178 9.10 12.24 0.71
CA GLU A 178 8.90 13.32 1.69
C GLU A 178 8.92 14.71 1.03
N GLN A 179 9.76 14.95 0.02
CA GLN A 179 9.81 16.24 -0.67
C GLN A 179 8.53 16.55 -1.46
N MET A 180 7.98 15.58 -2.21
CA MET A 180 6.72 15.75 -2.92
C MET A 180 5.57 15.97 -1.93
N GLN A 181 5.56 15.17 -0.87
CA GLN A 181 4.57 15.27 0.19
C GLN A 181 4.60 16.63 0.88
N ALA A 182 5.78 17.14 1.23
CA ALA A 182 5.95 18.46 1.82
C ALA A 182 5.39 19.56 0.89
N LYS A 183 5.66 19.50 -0.42
CA LYS A 183 5.09 20.44 -1.39
C LYS A 183 3.55 20.37 -1.45
N LEU A 184 2.97 19.18 -1.42
CA LEU A 184 1.51 19.00 -1.42
C LEU A 184 0.87 19.47 -0.10
N GLN A 185 1.55 19.26 1.02
CA GLN A 185 1.15 19.75 2.34
C GLN A 185 1.21 21.27 2.42
N ASP A 186 2.27 21.89 1.92
CA ASP A 186 2.44 23.35 1.84
C ASP A 186 1.31 24.00 1.03
N LEU A 187 0.89 23.34 -0.05
CA LEU A 187 -0.25 23.78 -0.85
C LEU A 187 -1.60 23.52 -0.16
N ASN A 188 -1.63 22.66 0.85
CA ASN A 188 -2.82 22.21 1.57
C ASN A 188 -3.94 21.73 0.63
N MET A 189 -3.56 20.94 -0.38
CA MET A 189 -4.49 20.38 -1.37
C MET A 189 -4.43 18.85 -1.37
N GLY A 190 -5.58 18.22 -1.61
CA GLY A 190 -5.72 16.79 -1.89
C GLY A 190 -5.52 16.47 -3.37
N VAL A 191 -5.19 15.22 -3.69
CA VAL A 191 -4.96 14.74 -5.05
C VAL A 191 -6.24 14.07 -5.55
N LEU A 192 -6.80 14.55 -6.66
CA LEU A 192 -7.96 13.95 -7.34
C LEU A 192 -7.55 13.11 -8.56
N ARG A 193 -6.43 13.44 -9.20
CA ARG A 193 -5.88 12.67 -10.31
C ARG A 193 -4.36 12.85 -10.39
N TYR A 194 -3.66 11.78 -10.74
CA TYR A 194 -2.25 11.78 -11.10
C TYR A 194 -2.11 11.11 -12.46
N GLY A 195 -1.66 11.84 -13.48
CA GLY A 195 -1.48 11.27 -14.82
C GLY A 195 -2.75 10.64 -15.38
N SER A 196 -2.57 9.51 -16.07
CA SER A 196 -3.63 8.55 -16.44
C SER A 196 -3.80 7.44 -15.39
N ASP A 197 -2.76 7.21 -14.59
CA ASP A 197 -2.60 6.07 -13.69
C ASP A 197 -3.67 6.01 -12.60
N MET A 198 -4.09 7.17 -12.06
CA MET A 198 -4.98 7.23 -10.90
C MET A 198 -5.95 8.40 -10.98
N ARG A 199 -7.25 8.11 -10.88
CA ARG A 199 -8.32 9.11 -10.89
C ARG A 199 -9.37 8.82 -9.83
N ILE A 200 -9.72 9.82 -9.03
CA ILE A 200 -10.85 9.76 -8.11
C ILE A 200 -12.15 9.71 -8.90
N ARG A 201 -12.92 8.65 -8.65
CA ARG A 201 -14.27 8.44 -9.21
C ARG A 201 -15.34 9.01 -8.29
N SER A 202 -15.19 8.83 -6.98
CA SER A 202 -16.06 9.40 -5.94
C SER A 202 -15.34 9.48 -4.61
N ILE A 203 -15.76 10.43 -3.76
CA ILE A 203 -15.44 10.44 -2.32
C ILE A 203 -16.75 10.74 -1.58
N GLU A 204 -17.11 9.87 -0.65
CA GLU A 204 -18.34 9.95 0.13
C GLU A 204 -18.01 10.14 1.62
N ASP A 205 -18.56 11.21 2.19
CA ASP A 205 -18.65 11.41 3.64
C ASP A 205 -19.74 10.48 4.17
N THR A 206 -19.31 9.35 4.75
CA THR A 206 -20.22 8.29 5.21
C THR A 206 -19.77 7.78 6.57
N ASN A 207 -20.49 6.78 7.09
CA ASN A 207 -20.13 6.12 8.34
C ASN A 207 -19.82 4.64 8.04
N VAL A 208 -18.56 4.35 7.74
CA VAL A 208 -18.07 2.97 7.67
C VAL A 208 -18.07 2.40 9.09
N ALA A 209 -18.78 1.29 9.30
CA ALA A 209 -18.85 0.65 10.60
C ALA A 209 -17.46 0.22 11.10
N ALA A 210 -17.13 0.51 12.37
CA ALA A 210 -15.82 0.24 12.95
C ALA A 210 -15.40 -1.24 12.85
N GLU A 211 -16.36 -2.15 12.84
CA GLU A 211 -16.15 -3.60 12.66
C GLU A 211 -15.48 -3.93 11.32
N ARG A 212 -15.61 -3.06 10.30
CA ARG A 212 -14.95 -3.26 8.99
C ARG A 212 -13.43 -3.12 9.07
N PHE A 213 -12.93 -2.45 10.10
CA PHE A 213 -11.51 -2.32 10.42
C PHE A 213 -11.03 -3.32 11.49
N ALA A 214 -11.90 -4.23 11.93
CA ALA A 214 -11.51 -5.31 12.83
C ALA A 214 -10.87 -6.47 12.03
N LEU A 215 -9.95 -7.19 12.70
CA LEU A 215 -9.38 -8.41 12.14
C LEU A 215 -10.37 -9.56 12.35
N PRO A 216 -10.73 -10.30 11.29
CA PRO A 216 -11.69 -11.40 11.40
C PRO A 216 -11.09 -12.69 11.98
N ALA A 217 -9.76 -12.78 12.09
CA ALA A 217 -9.02 -13.90 12.68
C ALA A 217 -7.71 -13.40 13.29
N GLU A 218 -7.02 -14.27 14.04
CA GLU A 218 -5.70 -13.97 14.59
C GLU A 218 -4.66 -13.84 13.45
N PRO A 219 -3.80 -12.80 13.48
CA PRO A 219 -2.74 -12.64 12.48
C PRO A 219 -1.73 -13.77 12.50
N THR A 220 -1.44 -14.29 11.32
CA THR A 220 -0.32 -15.19 11.06
C THR A 220 0.87 -14.37 10.54
N ASP A 221 2.05 -14.61 11.10
CA ASP A 221 3.27 -13.91 10.70
C ASP A 221 3.80 -14.46 9.36
N LEU A 222 3.70 -13.66 8.29
CA LEU A 222 4.11 -14.12 6.96
C LEU A 222 5.63 -14.33 6.86
N GLY A 223 6.43 -13.46 7.49
CA GLY A 223 7.89 -13.57 7.51
C GLY A 223 8.38 -14.89 8.12
N SER A 224 7.74 -15.36 9.19
CA SER A 224 8.03 -16.63 9.85
C SER A 224 7.66 -17.80 8.95
N MET A 225 6.48 -17.76 8.32
CA MET A 225 6.04 -18.78 7.36
C MET A 225 7.00 -18.88 6.15
N LEU A 226 7.46 -17.73 5.63
CA LEU A 226 8.46 -17.68 4.56
C LEU A 226 9.82 -18.22 5.03
N SER A 227 10.26 -17.83 6.23
CA SER A 227 11.53 -18.29 6.80
C SER A 227 11.52 -19.81 7.03
N GLU A 228 10.40 -20.40 7.43
CA GLU A 228 10.25 -21.85 7.55
C GLU A 228 10.28 -22.54 6.17
N ALA A 229 9.57 -21.99 5.19
CA ALA A 229 9.50 -22.53 3.84
C ALA A 229 10.85 -22.50 3.11
N PHE A 230 11.64 -21.45 3.29
CA PHE A 230 12.93 -21.25 2.61
C PHE A 230 14.16 -21.63 3.47
N GLY A 231 14.04 -21.59 4.80
CA GLY A 231 15.13 -21.85 5.75
C GLY A 231 15.15 -23.27 6.33
N GLY A 232 14.16 -24.11 6.02
CA GLY A 232 14.07 -25.52 6.47
C GLY A 232 15.05 -26.50 5.80
N GLY A 233 16.06 -26.01 5.07
CA GLY A 233 17.05 -26.80 4.33
C GLY A 233 18.35 -27.09 5.10
N GLN A 234 18.28 -28.03 6.03
CA GLN A 234 19.34 -29.00 6.37
C GLN A 234 20.50 -28.58 7.31
N GLY A 235 20.26 -28.74 8.62
CA GLY A 235 21.14 -29.53 9.47
C GLY A 235 20.53 -30.93 9.64
N GLY A 236 21.18 -31.98 9.11
CA GLY A 236 20.72 -33.36 9.28
C GLY A 236 21.37 -34.33 8.29
N GLU A 237 22.42 -35.00 8.77
CA GLU A 237 22.99 -36.30 8.39
C GLU A 237 23.06 -36.72 6.91
N SER A 238 24.30 -36.84 6.43
CA SER A 238 24.70 -37.66 5.29
C SER A 238 24.25 -39.12 5.48
N GLY A 239 23.14 -39.46 4.84
CA GLY A 239 22.65 -40.83 4.66
C GLY A 239 22.30 -41.02 3.19
N ASP A 240 23.01 -41.95 2.58
CA ASP A 240 22.96 -42.32 1.16
C ASP A 240 21.58 -42.85 0.73
N ASP A 241 21.36 -42.77 -0.59
CA ASP A 241 20.39 -43.51 -1.41
C ASP A 241 18.95 -42.96 -1.59
N ASN A 242 18.79 -42.26 -2.72
CA ASN A 242 17.76 -42.42 -3.76
C ASN A 242 16.28 -42.09 -3.47
N SER A 243 15.75 -41.24 -4.35
CA SER A 243 14.32 -41.00 -4.66
C SER A 243 13.53 -40.00 -3.80
N THR A 244 13.79 -38.69 -4.02
CA THR A 244 12.73 -37.66 -3.88
C THR A 244 12.84 -36.63 -5.01
N GLY A 245 12.76 -37.11 -6.25
CA GLY A 245 12.20 -36.31 -7.33
C GLY A 245 10.68 -36.26 -7.14
N GLY A 246 10.13 -35.11 -6.80
CA GLY A 246 8.68 -34.96 -6.65
C GLY A 246 8.25 -33.51 -6.48
N ILE A 247 7.37 -33.06 -7.37
CA ILE A 247 6.61 -31.79 -7.39
C ILE A 247 7.31 -30.59 -8.06
N LEU A 248 8.59 -30.29 -7.82
CA LEU A 248 9.22 -29.09 -8.42
C LEU A 248 9.71 -29.27 -9.87
N GLY A 249 9.98 -30.49 -10.33
CA GLY A 249 10.42 -30.76 -11.71
C GLY A 249 9.31 -30.69 -12.77
N SER A 250 8.04 -30.68 -12.36
CA SER A 250 6.89 -30.81 -13.28
C SER A 250 6.27 -29.47 -13.67
N ILE A 251 6.54 -28.39 -12.91
CA ILE A 251 6.05 -27.03 -13.22
C ILE A 251 7.06 -26.27 -14.09
N PHE A 252 8.36 -26.59 -14.00
CA PHE A 252 9.43 -25.87 -14.70
C PHE A 252 10.07 -26.61 -15.88
N GLY A 253 9.64 -27.83 -16.18
CA GLY A 253 10.19 -28.66 -17.26
C GLY A 253 9.36 -28.60 -18.55
N GLY A 254 9.37 -27.47 -19.24
CA GLY A 254 8.77 -27.34 -20.57
C GLY A 254 9.43 -28.30 -21.58
N GLY A 255 8.61 -29.17 -22.16
CA GLY A 255 8.74 -29.82 -23.47
C GLY A 255 10.15 -30.07 -24.04
N GLN A 256 10.69 -31.25 -23.78
CA GLN A 256 11.80 -31.81 -24.52
C GLN A 256 11.33 -32.22 -25.94
N ASN A 257 11.80 -31.53 -26.98
CA ASN A 257 11.84 -32.07 -28.33
C ASN A 257 13.28 -31.98 -28.86
N GLN A 258 13.84 -33.15 -29.14
CA GLN A 258 15.13 -33.31 -29.81
C GLN A 258 15.02 -32.82 -31.26
N ASP A 259 15.94 -31.97 -31.70
CA ASP A 259 16.60 -32.19 -32.98
C ASP A 259 18.01 -31.60 -33.00
N GLN A 260 18.94 -32.33 -33.60
CA GLN A 260 20.34 -31.97 -33.77
C GLN A 260 20.50 -31.08 -35.00
N GLY A 261 21.27 -30.00 -34.89
CA GLY A 261 21.75 -29.25 -36.04
C GLY A 261 22.68 -28.13 -35.62
N GLN A 262 23.94 -28.20 -36.05
CA GLN A 262 24.92 -27.12 -35.95
C GLN A 262 24.41 -25.88 -36.70
N ASP A 263 24.46 -24.68 -36.10
CA ASP A 263 24.97 -23.49 -36.79
C ASP A 263 25.29 -22.34 -35.81
N GLN A 264 26.18 -21.45 -36.24
CA GLN A 264 26.67 -20.26 -35.56
C GLN A 264 25.58 -19.20 -35.33
N GLY A 265 25.71 -18.41 -34.26
CA GLY A 265 25.10 -17.07 -34.18
C GLY A 265 24.55 -16.71 -32.81
N ASP A 266 25.12 -15.64 -32.25
CA ASP A 266 24.55 -14.56 -31.42
C ASP A 266 23.46 -14.80 -30.35
N ASP A 267 23.58 -14.00 -29.28
CA ASP A 267 22.61 -13.66 -28.23
C ASP A 267 22.13 -14.72 -27.21
N GLY A 268 22.19 -14.34 -25.92
CA GLY A 268 21.34 -14.93 -24.90
C GLY A 268 21.86 -14.90 -23.46
N GLU A 269 22.10 -13.71 -22.88
CA GLU A 269 22.04 -13.57 -21.41
C GLU A 269 20.58 -13.75 -20.95
N GLN A 270 20.15 -15.00 -20.76
CA GLN A 270 18.95 -15.30 -19.98
C GLN A 270 19.31 -15.32 -18.50
N GLY A 271 19.29 -14.12 -17.90
CA GLY A 271 19.31 -13.96 -16.45
C GLY A 271 18.06 -14.58 -15.83
N GLN A 272 18.27 -15.50 -14.89
CA GLN A 272 17.23 -16.02 -14.02
C GLN A 272 16.64 -14.84 -13.22
N LYS A 273 15.41 -14.44 -13.53
CA LYS A 273 14.67 -13.45 -12.74
C LYS A 273 14.54 -13.95 -11.31
N SER A 274 15.04 -13.16 -10.36
CA SER A 274 15.00 -13.52 -8.94
C SER A 274 13.58 -13.38 -8.39
N ALA A 275 13.22 -14.16 -7.36
CA ALA A 275 11.92 -14.04 -6.70
C ALA A 275 11.65 -12.63 -6.14
N ALA A 276 12.71 -11.86 -5.84
CA ALA A 276 12.61 -10.46 -5.44
C ALA A 276 12.13 -9.55 -6.59
N GLU A 277 12.53 -9.86 -7.83
CA GLU A 277 12.11 -9.15 -9.03
C GLU A 277 10.64 -9.46 -9.39
N ALA A 278 10.20 -10.70 -9.17
CA ALA A 278 8.81 -11.09 -9.37
C ALA A 278 7.85 -10.48 -8.32
N VAL A 279 8.30 -10.35 -7.07
CA VAL A 279 7.54 -9.66 -6.02
C VAL A 279 7.57 -8.14 -6.23
N GLY A 280 8.70 -7.58 -6.67
CA GLY A 280 8.82 -6.17 -7.08
C GLY A 280 7.93 -5.83 -8.27
N GLU A 281 7.83 -6.69 -9.28
CA GLU A 281 6.90 -6.52 -10.41
C GLU A 281 5.43 -6.65 -9.99
N ALA A 282 5.10 -7.55 -9.04
CA ALA A 282 3.73 -7.70 -8.54
C ALA A 282 3.29 -6.50 -7.68
N PHE A 283 4.20 -5.96 -6.87
CA PHE A 283 3.97 -4.75 -6.08
C PHE A 283 3.97 -3.49 -6.94
N GLY A 284 4.85 -3.43 -7.95
CA GLY A 284 4.87 -2.41 -8.99
C GLY A 284 3.53 -2.36 -9.71
N LYS A 285 3.03 -3.49 -10.23
CA LYS A 285 1.72 -3.54 -10.89
C LYS A 285 0.52 -3.19 -9.99
N LEU A 286 0.66 -3.28 -8.67
CA LEU A 286 -0.38 -2.90 -7.70
C LEU A 286 -0.37 -1.40 -7.35
N PHE A 287 0.72 -0.69 -7.62
CA PHE A 287 0.92 0.72 -7.22
C PHE A 287 1.56 1.59 -8.31
N GLY A 288 1.70 1.07 -9.52
CA GLY A 288 2.56 1.62 -10.57
C GLY A 288 2.72 0.65 -11.73
N ASN A 289 1.62 0.37 -12.41
CA ASN A 289 1.55 0.40 -13.87
C ASN A 289 0.21 1.01 -14.25
#